data_AF-A0A373G0M8-F1
#
_entry.id   AF-A0A373G0M8-F1
#
_cell.length_a   1.000
_cell.length_b   1.000
_cell.length_c   1.000
_cell.angle_alpha   90.00
_cell.angle_beta   90.00
_cell.angle_gamma   90.00
#
_symmetry.space_group_name_H-M   'P 1'
#
loop_
_entity.id
_entity.type
_entity.pdbx_description
1 polymer ?
#
loop_
_entity_poly.entity_id
_entity_poly.type
_entity_poly.pdbx_seq_one_letter_code
_entity_poly.pdbx_strand_id
1 'polypeptide(L)'
;MDNNVDYNWYFHVWKNYGNFEGRASRKEYWNFVLFNFLVTLILALVSAGILSVIYVILVIVPSVAVAVRRLHDVGKSGWMLLAGLVPIIGSLYLLYLFCLDSNDAGDEYDSSAPYFPYDD
;
A
#
# COMPACT_ATOMS: atom_id res chain seq x y z
N MET A 1 -13.67 19.87 18.29
CA MET A 1 -12.64 20.04 17.25
C MET A 1 -11.37 19.49 17.84
N ASP A 2 -11.20 18.18 17.73
CA ASP A 2 -9.96 17.51 18.07
C ASP A 2 -8.94 17.90 16.98
N ASN A 3 -7.85 18.52 17.40
CA ASN A 3 -6.75 18.95 16.52
C ASN A 3 -5.56 17.98 16.60
N ASN A 4 -5.75 16.74 17.06
CA ASN A 4 -4.84 15.65 16.76
C ASN A 4 -5.05 15.25 15.30
N VAL A 5 -4.27 15.88 14.43
CA VAL A 5 -3.95 15.26 13.15
C VAL A 5 -3.24 13.95 13.49
N ASP A 6 -3.97 12.84 13.49
CA ASP A 6 -3.48 11.50 13.78
C ASP A 6 -2.45 11.10 12.71
N TYR A 7 -1.19 11.48 12.91
CA TYR A 7 -0.05 11.02 12.11
C TYR A 7 0.26 9.52 12.32
N ASN A 8 -0.65 8.80 12.98
CA ASN A 8 -0.55 7.40 13.35
C ASN A 8 -0.49 6.48 12.11
N TRP A 9 -1.14 6.85 11.00
CA TRP A 9 -1.20 6.03 9.77
C TRP A 9 0.18 5.64 9.22
N TYR A 10 1.16 6.56 9.25
CA TYR A 10 2.50 6.29 8.75
C TYR A 10 3.21 5.25 9.63
N PHE A 11 3.19 5.47 10.94
CA PHE A 11 3.74 4.50 11.89
C PHE A 11 2.96 3.18 11.88
N HIS A 12 1.67 3.19 11.53
CA HIS A 12 0.84 1.99 11.43
C HIS A 12 1.29 1.08 10.28
N VAL A 13 1.58 1.64 9.11
CA VAL A 13 2.14 0.88 7.96
C VAL A 13 3.48 0.27 8.31
N TRP A 14 4.36 1.02 8.99
CA TRP A 14 5.66 0.52 9.44
C TRP A 14 5.55 -0.51 10.57
N LYS A 15 4.55 -0.42 11.45
CA LYS A 15 4.33 -1.37 12.55
C LYS A 15 3.68 -2.67 12.06
N ASN A 16 2.84 -2.58 11.04
CA ASN A 16 2.22 -3.71 10.36
C ASN A 16 2.95 -4.10 9.06
N TYR A 17 4.20 -3.70 8.84
CA TYR A 17 4.87 -3.87 7.53
C TYR A 17 4.91 -5.34 7.04
N GLY A 18 4.88 -6.30 7.96
CA GLY A 18 4.86 -7.74 7.68
C GLY A 18 3.48 -8.40 7.75
N ASN A 19 2.41 -7.64 8.03
CA ASN A 19 1.06 -8.21 8.08
C ASN A 19 0.41 -8.11 6.69
N PHE A 20 0.03 -9.24 6.09
CA PHE A 20 -0.67 -9.25 4.80
C PHE A 20 -2.20 -9.33 4.97
N GLU A 21 -2.66 -9.37 6.22
CA GLU A 21 -4.07 -9.47 6.59
C GLU A 21 -4.68 -8.07 6.81
N GLY A 22 -5.99 -7.98 6.59
CA GLY A 22 -6.75 -6.73 6.68
C GLY A 22 -6.76 -5.91 5.39
N ARG A 23 -7.32 -4.71 5.51
CA ARG A 23 -7.58 -3.76 4.41
C ARG A 23 -6.64 -2.56 4.50
N ALA A 24 -6.45 -1.89 3.36
CA ALA A 24 -5.73 -0.62 3.30
C ALA A 24 -6.61 0.39 2.56
N SER A 25 -6.92 1.51 3.22
CA SER A 25 -7.77 2.52 2.61
C SER A 25 -7.09 3.15 1.39
N ARG A 26 -7.89 3.76 0.50
CA ARG A 26 -7.37 4.51 -0.66
C ARG A 26 -6.36 5.57 -0.24
N LYS A 27 -6.66 6.32 0.83
CA LYS A 27 -5.80 7.38 1.36
C LYS A 27 -4.46 6.82 1.83
N GLU A 28 -4.46 5.69 2.54
CA GLU A 28 -3.23 5.02 2.99
C GLU A 28 -2.37 4.55 1.82
N TYR A 29 -2.98 3.87 0.84
CA TYR A 29 -2.28 3.39 -0.35
C TYR A 29 -1.64 4.55 -1.13
N TRP A 30 -2.42 5.58 -1.48
CA TRP A 30 -1.92 6.69 -2.29
C TRP A 30 -0.90 7.56 -1.56
N ASN A 31 -1.05 7.77 -0.25
CA ASN A 31 -0.05 8.50 0.54
C ASN A 31 1.26 7.72 0.64
N PHE A 32 1.20 6.39 0.83
CA PHE A 32 2.39 5.54 0.83
C PHE A 32 3.10 5.56 -0.53
N VAL A 33 2.36 5.45 -1.64
CA VAL A 33 2.91 5.52 -3.00
C VAL A 33 3.54 6.89 -3.26
N LEU A 34 2.85 7.98 -2.90
CA LEU A 34 3.36 9.34 -3.08
C LEU A 34 4.64 9.57 -2.29
N PHE A 35 4.67 9.13 -1.03
CA PHE A 35 5.86 9.26 -0.18
C PHE A 35 7.06 8.49 -0.74
N ASN A 36 6.87 7.23 -1.13
CA ASN A 36 7.94 6.43 -1.75
C ASN A 36 8.42 7.03 -3.07
N PHE A 37 7.51 7.58 -3.88
CA PHE A 37 7.86 8.28 -5.12
C PHE A 37 8.76 9.49 -4.83
N LEU A 38 8.40 10.32 -3.84
CA LEU A 38 9.19 11.49 -3.45
C LEU A 38 10.58 11.10 -2.91
N VAL A 39 10.65 10.11 -2.01
CA VAL A 39 11.94 9.66 -1.46
C VAL A 39 12.83 9.06 -2.56
N THR A 40 12.25 8.26 -3.45
CA THR A 40 12.99 7.69 -4.59
C THR A 40 13.48 8.78 -5.54
N LEU A 41 12.67 9.80 -5.81
CA LEU A 41 13.05 10.95 -6.64
C LEU A 41 14.21 11.73 -6.01
N ILE A 42 14.16 12.01 -4.71
CA ILE A 42 15.25 12.69 -3.99
C ILE A 42 16.53 11.86 -4.03
N LEU A 43 16.44 10.54 -3.76
CA LEU A 43 17.60 9.64 -3.82
C LEU A 43 18.22 9.62 -5.23
N ALA A 44 17.39 9.59 -6.29
CA ALA A 44 17.87 9.61 -7.66
C ALA A 44 18.61 10.90 -8.02
N LEU A 45 18.18 12.06 -7.49
CA LEU A 45 18.83 13.35 -7.71
C LEU A 45 20.13 13.52 -6.90
N VAL A 46 20.20 12.94 -5.70
CA VAL A 46 21.36 13.08 -4.80
C VAL A 46 22.44 12.06 -5.14
N SER A 47 22.11 10.76 -5.23
CA SER A 47 23.04 9.72 -5.70
C SER A 47 22.34 8.39 -5.98
N ALA A 48 22.55 7.82 -7.17
CA ALA A 48 22.17 6.45 -7.51
C ALA A 48 23.19 5.42 -6.98
N GLY A 49 23.63 5.57 -5.72
CA GLY A 49 24.63 4.74 -5.07
C GLY A 49 24.05 3.62 -4.22
N ILE A 50 24.88 2.95 -3.43
CA ILE A 50 24.48 1.81 -2.57
C ILE A 50 23.31 2.12 -1.61
N LEU A 51 23.16 3.39 -1.20
CA LEU A 51 22.03 3.85 -0.39
C LEU A 51 20.68 3.63 -1.09
N SER A 52 20.61 3.87 -2.39
CA SER A 52 19.40 3.66 -3.19
C SER A 52 19.02 2.17 -3.24
N VAL A 53 20.02 1.29 -3.36
CA VAL A 53 19.81 -0.18 -3.35
C VAL A 53 19.29 -0.64 -1.98
N ILE A 54 19.89 -0.17 -0.89
CA ILE A 54 19.43 -0.49 0.47
C ILE A 54 17.99 -0.03 0.68
N TYR A 55 17.65 1.19 0.24
CA TYR A 55 16.30 1.72 0.36
C TYR A 55 15.28 0.87 -0.40
N VAL A 56 15.58 0.49 -1.64
CA VAL A 56 14.70 -0.39 -2.44
C VAL A 56 14.44 -1.72 -1.72
N ILE A 57 15.48 -2.34 -1.17
CA ILE A 57 15.34 -3.61 -0.43
C ILE A 57 14.42 -3.45 0.78
N LEU A 58 14.57 -2.36 1.54
CA LEU A 58 13.74 -2.09 2.72
C LEU A 58 12.27 -1.82 2.37
N VAL A 59 12.02 -1.17 1.23
CA VAL A 59 10.68 -0.73 0.82
C VAL A 59 9.90 -1.78 0.04
N ILE A 60 10.56 -2.78 -0.55
CA ILE A 60 9.90 -3.86 -1.31
C ILE A 60 8.83 -4.57 -0.46
N VAL A 61 9.17 -4.97 0.76
CA VAL A 61 8.24 -5.71 1.64
C VAL A 61 6.99 -4.88 1.97
N PRO A 62 7.10 -3.66 2.53
CA PRO A 62 5.90 -2.85 2.82
C PRO A 62 5.13 -2.47 1.56
N SER A 63 5.79 -2.29 0.41
CA SER A 63 5.10 -1.99 -0.85
C SER A 63 4.21 -3.15 -1.31
N VAL A 64 4.72 -4.37 -1.24
CA VAL A 64 3.93 -5.57 -1.56
C VAL A 64 2.81 -5.75 -0.53
N ALA A 65 3.09 -5.59 0.76
CA ALA A 65 2.09 -5.72 1.82
C ALA A 65 0.90 -4.76 1.64
N VAL A 66 1.17 -3.47 1.41
CA VAL A 66 0.13 -2.46 1.19
C VAL A 66 -0.65 -2.71 -0.10
N ALA A 67 0.02 -3.16 -1.17
CA ALA A 67 -0.65 -3.49 -2.42
C ALA A 67 -1.56 -4.73 -2.30
N VAL A 68 -1.17 -5.74 -1.53
CA VAL A 68 -2.02 -6.90 -1.21
C VAL A 68 -3.25 -6.49 -0.41
N ARG A 69 -3.08 -5.70 0.66
CA ARG A 69 -4.21 -5.21 1.46
C ARG A 69 -5.17 -4.34 0.65
N ARG A 70 -4.64 -3.56 -0.30
CA ARG A 70 -5.48 -2.76 -1.20
C ARG A 70 -6.27 -3.62 -2.19
N LEU A 71 -5.72 -4.76 -2.63
CA LEU A 71 -6.48 -5.72 -3.42
C LEU A 71 -7.57 -6.40 -2.59
N HIS A 72 -7.28 -6.77 -1.35
CA HIS A 72 -8.27 -7.32 -0.43
C HIS A 72 -9.41 -6.33 -0.18
N ASP A 73 -9.12 -5.03 -0.09
CA ASP A 73 -10.12 -3.98 0.10
C ASP A 73 -11.12 -3.85 -1.07
N VAL A 74 -10.73 -4.28 -2.28
CA VAL A 74 -11.61 -4.39 -3.46
C VAL A 74 -12.11 -5.83 -3.70
N GLY A 75 -11.99 -6.70 -2.70
CA GLY A 75 -12.47 -8.08 -2.76
C GLY A 75 -11.69 -8.95 -3.75
N LYS A 76 -10.42 -8.64 -3.99
CA LYS A 76 -9.52 -9.39 -4.89
C LYS A 76 -8.37 -9.99 -4.10
N SER A 77 -7.99 -11.23 -4.41
CA SER A 77 -6.85 -11.89 -3.78
C SER A 77 -5.52 -11.17 -4.06
N GLY A 78 -4.59 -11.18 -3.10
CA GLY A 78 -3.22 -10.65 -3.28
C GLY A 78 -2.44 -11.21 -4.47
N TRP A 79 -2.77 -12.42 -4.93
CA TRP A 79 -2.21 -13.01 -6.16
C TRP A 79 -2.44 -12.18 -7.42
N MET A 80 -3.42 -11.27 -7.41
CA MET A 80 -3.68 -10.37 -8.53
C MET A 80 -2.46 -9.46 -8.83
N LEU A 81 -1.56 -9.24 -7.87
CA LEU A 81 -0.30 -8.52 -8.13
C LEU A 81 0.55 -9.16 -9.23
N LEU A 82 0.46 -10.49 -9.40
CA LEU A 82 1.16 -11.18 -10.49
C LEU A 82 0.67 -10.74 -11.87
N ALA A 83 -0.54 -10.19 -11.99
CA ALA A 83 -0.99 -9.60 -13.25
C ALA A 83 -0.02 -8.52 -13.73
N GLY A 84 0.64 -7.80 -12.82
CA GLY A 84 1.67 -6.80 -13.14
C GLY A 84 2.93 -7.35 -13.82
N LEU A 85 3.14 -8.68 -13.84
CA LEU A 85 4.18 -9.33 -14.63
C LEU A 85 3.91 -9.24 -16.14
N VAL A 86 2.64 -9.04 -16.53
CA VAL A 86 2.28 -8.72 -17.91
C VAL A 86 2.43 -7.21 -18.10
N PRO A 87 3.47 -6.74 -18.82
CA PRO A 87 3.72 -5.31 -18.96
C PRO A 87 2.56 -4.60 -19.65
N ILE A 88 2.34 -3.34 -19.29
CA ILE A 88 1.30 -2.44 -19.82
C ILE A 88 -0.11 -2.89 -19.41
N ILE A 89 -0.62 -4.01 -19.91
CA ILE A 89 -2.01 -4.45 -19.65
C ILE A 89 -2.22 -4.78 -18.18
N GLY A 90 -1.30 -5.55 -17.59
CA GLY A 90 -1.35 -5.93 -16.19
C GLY A 90 -1.22 -4.73 -15.25
N SER A 91 -0.30 -3.82 -15.56
CA SER A 91 -0.09 -2.58 -14.81
C SER A 91 -1.32 -1.65 -14.87
N LEU A 92 -1.96 -1.51 -16.03
CA LEU A 92 -3.17 -0.72 -16.19
C LEU A 92 -4.36 -1.33 -15.43
N TYR A 93 -4.50 -2.66 -15.45
CA TYR A 93 -5.54 -3.35 -14.71
C TYR A 93 -5.36 -3.21 -13.19
N LEU A 94 -4.13 -3.36 -12.67
CA LEU A 94 -3.84 -3.12 -11.26
C LEU A 94 -4.09 -1.66 -10.86
N LEU A 95 -3.69 -0.70 -11.71
CA LEU A 95 -3.95 0.71 -11.46
C LEU A 95 -5.46 1.01 -11.42
N TYR A 96 -6.24 0.42 -12.32
CA TYR A 96 -7.70 0.48 -12.27
C TYR A 96 -8.24 -0.06 -10.95
N LEU A 97 -7.79 -1.24 -10.49
CA LEU A 97 -8.19 -1.82 -9.21
C LEU A 97 -7.80 -0.94 -8.02
N PHE A 98 -6.62 -0.33 -8.02
CA PHE A 98 -6.17 0.54 -6.93
C PHE A 98 -6.96 1.85 -6.85
N CYS A 99 -7.58 2.29 -7.95
CA CYS A 99 -8.46 3.46 -8.00
C CYS A 99 -9.93 3.19 -7.60
N LEU A 100 -10.38 1.92 -7.61
CA LEU A 100 -11.78 1.58 -7.30
C LEU A 100 -12.18 1.92 -5.87
N ASP A 101 -13.48 2.04 -5.59
CA ASP A 101 -13.93 2.12 -4.20
C ASP A 101 -13.75 0.78 -3.48
N SER A 102 -13.68 0.83 -2.15
CA SER A 102 -13.79 -0.39 -1.33
C SER A 102 -15.15 -1.05 -1.59
N ASN A 103 -15.22 -2.37 -1.44
CA ASN A 103 -16.48 -3.10 -1.58
C ASN A 103 -16.73 -4.02 -0.40
N ASP A 104 -17.98 -4.41 -0.20
CA ASP A 104 -18.42 -5.30 0.89
C ASP A 104 -17.73 -6.68 0.81
N ALA A 105 -17.24 -7.07 -0.37
CA ALA A 105 -16.45 -8.29 -0.54
C ALA A 105 -15.07 -8.22 0.16
N GLY A 106 -14.62 -7.03 0.55
CA GLY A 106 -13.41 -6.84 1.35
C GLY A 106 -13.58 -7.24 2.82
N ASP A 107 -14.82 -7.33 3.32
CA ASP A 107 -15.13 -7.63 4.72
C ASP A 107 -14.66 -9.04 5.14
N GLU A 108 -14.53 -9.96 4.17
CA GLU A 108 -13.96 -11.30 4.40
C GLU A 108 -12.54 -11.23 4.97
N TYR A 109 -11.76 -10.21 4.58
CA TYR A 109 -10.37 -10.03 4.96
C TYR A 109 -10.17 -9.25 6.28
N ASP A 110 -11.24 -8.70 6.88
CA ASP A 110 -11.19 -7.98 8.16
C ASP A 110 -11.15 -8.91 9.38
N SER A 111 -11.68 -10.13 9.26
CA SER A 111 -11.79 -11.09 10.38
C SER A 111 -10.46 -11.51 11.02
N SER A 112 -9.34 -11.25 10.34
CA SER A 112 -7.97 -11.52 10.79
C SER A 112 -7.21 -10.30 11.32
N ALA A 113 -7.74 -9.08 11.15
CA ALA A 113 -7.08 -7.84 11.57
C ALA A 113 -7.76 -7.22 12.81
N PRO A 114 -7.02 -6.56 13.72
CA PRO A 114 -7.64 -5.80 14.79
C PRO A 114 -8.55 -4.71 14.20
N TYR A 115 -9.80 -4.63 14.67
CA TYR A 115 -10.78 -3.63 14.20
C TYR A 115 -10.28 -2.21 14.50
N PHE A 116 -9.90 -1.48 13.46
CA PHE A 116 -9.62 -0.04 13.52
C PHE A 116 -10.71 0.69 12.74
N PRO A 117 -11.37 1.71 13.34
CA PRO A 117 -12.36 2.48 12.62
C PRO A 117 -11.67 3.28 11.52
N TYR A 118 -11.91 2.91 10.27
CA TYR A 118 -11.49 3.69 9.11
C TYR A 118 -12.54 4.75 8.81
N ASP A 119 -12.11 6.02 8.69
CA ASP A 119 -12.92 7.13 8.20
C ASP A 119 -13.00 7.03 6.66
N ASP A 120 -13.82 6.09 6.19
CA ASP A 120 -14.22 5.96 4.79
C ASP A 120 -15.21 7.06 4.40
#